data_AF-A0A2R6BEM2-F1
#
_entry.id   AF-A0A2R6BEM2-F1
#
_cell.length_a   1.000
_cell.length_b   1.000
_cell.length_c   1.000
_cell.angle_alpha   90.00
_cell.angle_beta   90.00
_cell.angle_gamma   90.00
#
_symmetry.space_group_name_H-M   'P 1'
#
loop_
_entity.id
_entity.type
_entity.pdbx_description
1 polymer ?
#
loop_
_entity_poly.entity_id
_entity_poly.type
_entity_poly.pdbx_seq_one_letter_code
_entity_poly.pdbx_strand_id
1 'polypeptide(L)'
;MSFIVSKGEIEAVVTHFSVHALEAILKDSEALIRLLRNIQYSSGLYVYSTDLTEEEAIAIVSQKIGRDFDDSLQYYVAKKLGAECIVSFDKHFDGLDIPRVEPKHILERTRKR
;
A
#
# COMPACT_ATOMS: atom_id res chain seq x y z
N MET A 1 -4.67 -20.24 -6.20
CA MET A 1 -4.73 -18.78 -5.89
C MET A 1 -4.50 -18.64 -4.38
N SER A 2 -3.55 -17.81 -3.94
CA SER A 2 -3.29 -17.59 -2.51
C SER A 2 -4.14 -16.42 -2.02
N PHE A 3 -4.87 -16.59 -0.92
CA PHE A 3 -5.83 -15.62 -0.36
C PHE A 3 -5.39 -15.13 1.04
N ILE A 4 -4.08 -15.05 1.25
CA ILE A 4 -3.45 -14.84 2.57
C ILE A 4 -3.88 -13.52 3.23
N VAL A 5 -3.94 -12.42 2.49
CA VAL A 5 -4.40 -11.12 3.03
C VAL A 5 -5.90 -11.17 3.31
N SER A 6 -6.70 -11.67 2.36
CA SER A 6 -8.15 -11.65 2.51
C SER A 6 -8.65 -12.57 3.63
N LYS A 7 -7.87 -13.60 4.00
CA LYS A 7 -8.12 -14.49 5.15
C LYS A 7 -7.52 -13.98 6.47
N GLY A 8 -6.74 -12.90 6.45
CA GLY A 8 -6.07 -12.39 7.65
C GLY A 8 -4.87 -13.22 8.10
N GLU A 9 -4.29 -14.06 7.23
CA GLU A 9 -3.06 -14.81 7.53
C GLU A 9 -1.83 -13.89 7.53
N ILE A 10 -1.91 -12.78 6.81
CA ILE A 10 -0.98 -11.66 6.88
C ILE A 10 -1.76 -10.35 6.95
N GLU A 11 -1.21 -9.39 7.68
CA GLU A 11 -1.73 -8.02 7.71
C GLU A 11 -1.05 -7.19 6.61
N ALA A 12 -1.84 -6.36 5.94
CA ALA A 12 -1.41 -5.44 4.92
C ALA A 12 -2.18 -4.14 5.04
N VAL A 13 -1.57 -3.05 4.60
CA VAL A 13 -2.18 -1.72 4.61
C VAL A 13 -2.20 -1.17 3.20
N VAL A 14 -3.31 -0.57 2.81
CA VAL A 14 -3.44 0.25 1.60
C VAL A 14 -3.87 1.66 2.02
N THR A 15 -3.39 2.69 1.33
CA THR A 15 -3.79 4.08 1.65
C THR A 15 -5.07 4.45 0.91
N HIS A 16 -5.90 5.32 1.49
CA HIS A 16 -7.03 5.92 0.77
C HIS A 16 -6.58 6.62 -0.52
N PHE A 17 -5.37 7.20 -0.52
CA PHE A 17 -4.76 7.73 -1.73
C PHE A 17 -4.70 6.69 -2.86
N SER A 18 -4.19 5.48 -2.60
CA SER A 18 -4.18 4.40 -3.59
C SER A 18 -5.57 3.93 -3.99
N VAL A 19 -6.52 3.88 -3.05
CA VAL A 19 -7.92 3.51 -3.34
C VAL A 19 -8.56 4.53 -4.27
N HIS A 20 -8.40 5.83 -4.00
CA HIS A 20 -8.91 6.91 -4.86
C HIS A 20 -8.22 6.95 -6.22
N ALA A 21 -6.93 6.64 -6.29
CA ALA A 21 -6.24 6.50 -7.57
C ALA A 21 -6.84 5.37 -8.41
N LEU A 22 -7.17 4.22 -7.79
CA LEU A 22 -7.85 3.13 -8.48
C LEU A 22 -9.27 3.51 -8.90
N GLU A 23 -10.03 4.20 -8.05
CA GLU A 23 -11.35 4.76 -8.37
C GLU A 23 -11.30 5.69 -9.59
N ALA A 24 -10.30 6.56 -9.67
CA ALA A 24 -10.12 7.50 -10.79
C ALA A 24 -9.78 6.79 -12.11
N ILE A 25 -9.07 5.66 -12.05
CA ILE A 25 -8.65 4.89 -13.23
C ILE A 25 -9.75 3.91 -13.68
N LEU A 26 -10.48 3.31 -12.73
CA LEU A 26 -11.55 2.34 -13.01
C LEU A 26 -12.83 3.04 -13.46
N LYS A 27 -13.05 3.06 -14.79
CA LYS A 27 -14.26 3.64 -15.39
C LYS A 27 -15.49 2.76 -15.30
N ASP A 28 -15.32 1.46 -15.09
CA ASP A 28 -16.42 0.50 -15.00
C ASP A 28 -16.97 0.41 -13.57
N SER A 29 -18.24 0.75 -13.40
CA SER A 29 -18.88 0.82 -12.09
C SER A 29 -18.99 -0.56 -11.42
N GLU A 30 -19.18 -1.64 -12.19
CA GLU A 30 -19.29 -2.99 -11.62
C GLU A 30 -17.93 -3.48 -11.11
N ALA A 31 -16.87 -3.30 -11.89
CA ALA A 31 -15.50 -3.58 -11.45
C ALA A 31 -15.13 -2.76 -10.21
N LEU A 32 -15.52 -1.50 -10.15
CA LEU A 32 -15.27 -0.66 -8.98
C LEU A 32 -16.00 -1.18 -7.73
N ILE A 33 -17.29 -1.50 -7.82
CA ILE A 33 -18.05 -2.08 -6.71
C ILE A 33 -17.38 -3.38 -6.21
N ARG A 34 -16.91 -4.22 -7.14
CA ARG A 34 -16.20 -5.46 -6.78
C ARG A 34 -14.86 -5.19 -6.09
N LEU A 35 -14.08 -4.22 -6.57
CA LEU A 35 -12.82 -3.82 -5.93
C LEU A 35 -13.07 -3.35 -4.49
N LEU A 36 -14.00 -2.42 -4.30
CA LEU A 36 -14.30 -1.85 -2.98
C LEU A 36 -14.81 -2.92 -2.01
N ARG A 37 -15.68 -3.83 -2.46
CA ARG A 37 -16.11 -4.99 -1.65
C ARG A 37 -14.93 -5.89 -1.29
N ASN A 38 -14.03 -6.17 -2.23
CA ASN A 38 -12.86 -7.02 -1.95
C ASN A 38 -11.93 -6.37 -0.92
N ILE A 39 -11.77 -5.04 -0.95
CA ILE A 39 -11.00 -4.31 0.08
C ILE A 39 -11.73 -4.39 1.42
N GLN A 40 -13.02 -4.04 1.46
CA GLN A 40 -13.83 -4.00 2.67
C GLN A 40 -13.94 -5.35 3.41
N TYR A 41 -14.04 -6.45 2.67
CA TYR A 41 -14.25 -7.78 3.23
C TYR A 41 -12.96 -8.59 3.40
N SER A 42 -11.79 -8.01 3.12
CA SER A 42 -10.50 -8.67 3.37
C SER A 42 -10.09 -8.52 4.82
N SER A 43 -10.02 -9.64 5.56
CA SER A 43 -9.78 -9.61 7.02
C SER A 43 -8.41 -9.07 7.43
N GLY A 44 -7.39 -9.21 6.57
CA GLY A 44 -6.05 -8.70 6.83
C GLY A 44 -5.69 -7.43 6.05
N LEU A 45 -6.63 -6.79 5.36
CA LEU A 45 -6.35 -5.54 4.64
C LEU A 45 -6.97 -4.35 5.38
N TYR A 46 -6.12 -3.45 5.83
CA TYR A 46 -6.53 -2.22 6.49
C TYR A 46 -6.38 -1.04 5.54
N VAL A 47 -7.32 -0.11 5.62
CA VAL A 47 -7.25 1.10 4.82
C VAL A 47 -6.85 2.28 5.70
N TYR A 48 -5.74 2.93 5.35
CA TYR A 48 -5.16 4.05 6.10
C TYR A 48 -5.44 5.38 5.42
N SER A 49 -5.95 6.34 6.19
CA SER A 49 -6.20 7.71 5.73
C SER A 49 -5.25 8.67 6.43
N THR A 50 -4.59 9.52 5.66
CA THR A 50 -3.75 10.59 6.18
C THR A 50 -4.59 11.80 6.57
N ASP A 51 -4.22 12.47 7.66
CA ASP A 51 -4.71 13.81 7.97
C ASP A 51 -3.80 14.91 7.39
N LEU A 52 -4.23 16.19 7.49
CA LEU A 52 -3.46 17.32 6.96
C LEU A 52 -2.08 17.50 7.63
N THR A 53 -1.96 17.12 8.91
CA THR A 53 -0.67 17.18 9.62
C THR A 53 0.29 16.13 9.06
N GLU A 54 -0.22 14.94 8.75
CA GLU A 54 0.56 13.91 8.06
C GLU A 54 0.92 14.32 6.64
N GLU A 55 0.00 14.91 5.88
CA GLU A 55 0.26 15.36 4.51
C GLU A 55 1.32 16.47 4.47
N GLU A 56 1.31 17.40 5.42
CA GLU A 56 2.38 18.38 5.58
C GLU A 56 3.73 17.69 5.85
N ALA A 57 3.75 16.71 6.77
CA ALA A 57 4.95 15.94 7.07
C ALA A 57 5.44 15.15 5.84
N ILE A 58 4.54 14.58 5.04
CA ILE A 58 4.84 13.89 3.78
C ILE A 58 5.49 14.84 2.78
N ALA A 59 4.95 16.06 2.61
CA ALA A 59 5.54 17.06 1.73
C ALA A 59 6.97 17.45 2.14
N ILE A 60 7.25 17.50 3.45
CA ILE A 60 8.61 17.73 3.98
C ILE A 60 9.51 16.51 3.73
N VAL A 61 8.99 15.28 3.94
CA VAL A 61 9.75 14.05 3.69
C VAL A 61 10.09 13.90 2.22
N SER A 62 9.16 14.19 1.31
CA SER A 62 9.34 14.16 -0.14
C SER A 62 10.55 14.96 -0.59
N GLN A 63 10.71 16.19 -0.07
CA GLN A 63 11.87 17.02 -0.34
C GLN A 63 13.18 16.40 0.15
N LYS A 64 13.16 15.73 1.31
CA LYS A 64 14.36 15.12 1.91
C LYS A 64 14.82 13.87 1.19
N ILE A 65 13.89 13.05 0.69
CA ILE A 65 14.20 11.77 0.02
C ILE A 65 14.28 11.91 -1.51
N GLY A 66 13.87 13.05 -2.07
CA GLY A 66 13.91 13.28 -3.51
C GLY A 66 12.92 12.38 -4.28
N ARG A 67 11.72 12.20 -3.74
CA ARG A 67 10.61 11.44 -4.35
C ARG A 67 9.39 12.34 -4.51
N ASP A 68 8.49 12.01 -5.42
CA ASP A 68 7.22 12.72 -5.53
C ASP A 68 6.34 12.50 -4.28
N PHE A 69 5.22 13.21 -4.24
CA PHE A 69 4.36 13.21 -3.07
C PHE A 69 3.73 11.84 -2.82
N ASP A 70 3.30 11.15 -3.87
CA ASP A 70 2.64 9.86 -3.79
C ASP A 70 3.58 8.74 -3.36
N ASP A 71 4.80 8.65 -3.88
CA ASP A 71 5.82 7.74 -3.35
C ASP A 71 6.13 8.04 -1.89
N SER A 72 6.27 9.32 -1.56
CA SER A 72 6.59 9.77 -0.21
C SER A 72 5.46 9.49 0.78
N LEU A 73 4.20 9.55 0.34
CA LEU A 73 3.03 9.19 1.13
C LEU A 73 3.06 7.71 1.47
N GLN A 74 3.28 6.82 0.48
CA GLN A 74 3.34 5.39 0.75
C GLN A 74 4.51 5.04 1.67
N TYR A 75 5.67 5.66 1.44
CA TYR A 75 6.85 5.50 2.28
C TYR A 75 6.61 5.99 3.71
N TYR A 76 6.03 7.18 3.87
CA TYR A 76 5.73 7.76 5.19
C TYR A 76 4.78 6.86 5.98
N VAL A 77 3.69 6.40 5.36
CA VAL A 77 2.70 5.52 6.01
C VAL A 77 3.37 4.20 6.39
N ALA A 78 4.14 3.58 5.48
CA ALA A 78 4.88 2.36 5.79
C ALA A 78 5.83 2.53 6.99
N LYS A 79 6.55 3.66 7.05
CA LYS A 79 7.47 3.97 8.14
C LYS A 79 6.75 4.21 9.47
N LYS A 80 5.67 4.98 9.44
CA LYS A 80 4.86 5.30 10.62
C LYS A 80 4.24 4.05 11.25
N LEU A 81 3.82 3.10 10.42
CA LEU A 81 3.21 1.85 10.87
C LEU A 81 4.23 0.74 11.17
N GLY A 82 5.53 0.98 10.97
CA GLY A 82 6.56 -0.03 11.18
C GLY A 82 6.46 -1.21 10.21
N ALA A 83 5.98 -0.98 8.99
CA ALA A 83 5.80 -2.03 8.00
C ALA A 83 7.13 -2.70 7.62
N GLU A 84 7.14 -4.02 7.52
CA GLU A 84 8.34 -4.79 7.18
C GLU A 84 8.84 -4.53 5.74
N CYS A 85 7.94 -4.19 4.83
CA CYS A 85 8.24 -3.94 3.43
C CYS A 85 7.13 -3.15 2.73
N ILE A 86 7.45 -2.55 1.59
CA ILE A 86 6.47 -1.98 0.66
C ILE A 86 6.25 -2.97 -0.48
N VAL A 87 5.01 -3.41 -0.67
CA VAL A 87 4.65 -4.31 -1.78
C VAL A 87 4.33 -3.47 -3.02
N SER A 88 5.26 -3.42 -3.98
CA SER A 88 5.08 -2.61 -5.20
C SER A 88 5.89 -3.15 -6.38
N PHE A 89 5.38 -2.93 -7.59
CA PHE A 89 6.15 -3.11 -8.83
C PHE A 89 7.02 -1.89 -9.16
N ASP A 90 6.75 -0.75 -8.53
CA ASP A 90 7.44 0.50 -8.79
C ASP A 90 8.82 0.52 -8.13
N LYS A 91 9.87 0.72 -8.93
CA LYS A 91 11.26 0.75 -8.46
C LYS A 91 11.62 2.06 -7.75
N HIS A 92 10.75 3.06 -7.71
CA HIS A 92 11.02 4.30 -6.98
C HIS A 92 11.22 4.07 -5.47
N PHE A 93 10.69 2.98 -4.91
CA PHE A 93 10.95 2.55 -3.54
C PHE A 93 12.31 1.86 -3.32
N ASP A 94 13.06 1.54 -4.39
CA ASP A 94 14.39 0.97 -4.26
C ASP A 94 15.37 1.99 -3.66
N GLY A 95 16.27 1.52 -2.79
CA GLY A 95 17.27 2.36 -2.11
C GLY A 95 16.79 3.08 -0.85
N LEU A 96 15.54 2.89 -0.45
CA LEU A 96 15.01 3.33 0.85
C LEU A 96 15.32 2.31 1.97
N ASP A 97 15.15 2.73 3.22
CA ASP A 97 15.35 1.88 4.40
C ASP A 97 14.26 0.81 4.57
N ILE A 98 13.06 1.06 4.05
CA ILE A 98 11.99 0.05 3.98
C ILE A 98 12.14 -0.70 2.65
N PRO A 99 12.36 -2.03 2.68
CA PRO A 99 12.63 -2.78 1.46
C PRO A 99 11.36 -2.86 0.60
N ARG A 100 11.53 -2.65 -0.71
CA ARG A 100 10.50 -2.98 -1.69
C ARG A 100 10.51 -4.47 -1.99
N VAL A 101 9.33 -5.07 -2.07
CA VAL A 101 9.13 -6.42 -2.62
C VAL A 101 7.99 -6.43 -3.63
N GLU A 102 8.09 -7.26 -4.66
CA GLU A 102 6.94 -7.56 -5.52
C GLU A 102 6.01 -8.62 -4.87
N PRO A 103 4.72 -8.69 -5.26
CA PRO A 103 3.76 -9.65 -4.74
C PRO A 103 4.23 -11.11 -4.76
N LYS A 104 4.99 -11.52 -5.79
CA LYS A 104 5.51 -12.90 -5.91
C LYS A 104 6.38 -13.31 -4.72
N HIS A 105 7.16 -12.39 -4.15
CA HIS A 105 8.04 -12.68 -3.03
C HIS A 105 7.25 -12.93 -1.74
N ILE A 106 6.10 -12.26 -1.56
CA ILE A 106 5.21 -12.52 -0.42
C ILE A 106 4.60 -13.92 -0.53
N LEU A 107 4.18 -14.32 -1.72
CA LEU A 107 3.61 -15.65 -1.98
C LEU A 107 4.63 -16.78 -1.77
N GLU A 108 5.91 -16.53 -2.05
CA GLU A 108 6.99 -17.49 -1.80
C GLU A 108 7.32 -17.63 -0.32
N ARG A 109 7.29 -16.52 0.45
CA ARG A 109 7.53 -16.53 1.91
C ARG A 109 6.50 -17.38 2.66
N THR A 110 5.23 -17.33 2.26
CA THR A 110 4.16 -18.09 2.90
C THR A 110 4.14 -19.57 2.55
N ARG A 111 4.69 -19.97 1.39
CA ARG A 111 4.84 -21.39 1.02
C ARG A 111 5.93 -22.13 1.80
N LYS A 112 6.83 -21.40 2.47
CA LYS A 112 7.96 -21.96 3.24
C LYS A 112 7.68 -22.06 4.75
N ARG A 113 6.50 -21.60 5.20
CA ARG A 113 6.00 -21.80 6.57
C ARG A 113 5.07 -23.00 6.58
#